data_AF-A0A0D2S8D9-F1
#
_entry.id   AF-A0A0D2S8D9-F1
#
_cell.length_a   1.000
_cell.length_b   1.000
_cell.length_c   1.000
_cell.angle_alpha   90.00
_cell.angle_beta   90.00
_cell.angle_gamma   90.00
#
_symmetry.space_group_name_H-M   'P 1'
#
loop_
_entity.id
_entity.type
_entity.pdbx_description
1 polymer ?
#
loop_
_entity_poly.entity_id
_entity_poly.type
_entity_poly.pdbx_seq_one_letter_code
_entity_poly.pdbx_strand_id
1 'polypeptide(L)'
;MCIVINAKDVCVTGRKLTDKVYYWHTGYVGHLKERSLKDQMAKDPTEVIRKAVLRMLPRNKLRDDRDRKLRIFADSEHPFGDRPLEPYMMPPRKVREMRPRVRRALIRAQKKAEEQEQGGSQRKGRKREAKTEVAA
;
A
#
# COMPACT_ATOMS: atom_id res chain seq x y z
N MET A 1 -13.69 -19.25 0.67
CA MET A 1 -12.51 -18.85 -0.15
C MET A 1 -12.28 -17.38 0.10
N CYS A 2 -11.03 -16.92 0.13
CA CYS A 2 -10.71 -15.51 0.39
C CYS A 2 -10.05 -14.92 -0.86
N ILE A 3 -10.46 -13.69 -1.22
CA ILE A 3 -9.90 -12.93 -2.34
C ILE A 3 -9.28 -11.66 -1.80
N VAL A 4 -8.02 -11.43 -2.17
CA VAL A 4 -7.30 -10.18 -1.90
C VAL A 4 -7.07 -9.49 -3.24
N ILE A 5 -7.47 -8.24 -3.34
CA ILE A 5 -7.26 -7.37 -4.50
C ILE A 5 -6.20 -6.31 -4.19
N ASN A 6 -5.68 -5.63 -5.21
CA ASN A 6 -4.70 -4.53 -5.09
C ASN A 6 -3.42 -4.89 -4.33
N ALA A 7 -2.84 -6.07 -4.62
CA ALA A 7 -1.57 -6.46 -4.01
C ALA A 7 -0.41 -5.52 -4.35
N LYS A 8 -0.49 -4.76 -5.45
CA LYS A 8 0.50 -3.74 -5.85
C LYS A 8 0.59 -2.59 -4.85
N ASP A 9 -0.52 -2.21 -4.24
CA ASP A 9 -0.62 -1.02 -3.37
C ASP A 9 -0.32 -1.31 -1.90
N VAL A 10 0.27 -2.48 -1.61
CA VAL A 10 0.60 -2.85 -0.24
C VAL A 10 1.73 -1.98 0.29
N CYS A 11 1.46 -1.31 1.41
CA CYS A 11 2.45 -0.52 2.13
C CYS A 11 3.15 -1.35 3.23
N VAL A 12 4.47 -1.19 3.33
CA VAL A 12 5.28 -1.72 4.42
C VAL A 12 5.90 -0.58 5.22
N THR A 13 6.01 -0.78 6.52
CA THR A 13 6.50 0.24 7.45
C THR A 13 8.03 0.39 7.43
N GLY A 14 8.53 1.61 7.60
CA GLY A 14 9.96 1.89 7.73
C GLY A 14 10.76 1.67 6.43
N ARG A 15 12.00 1.19 6.55
CA ARG A 15 12.92 0.90 5.43
C ARG A 15 12.86 -0.56 4.94
N LYS A 16 11.79 -1.28 5.30
CA LYS A 16 11.66 -2.72 4.98
C LYS A 16 11.67 -3.03 3.49
N LEU A 17 11.30 -2.08 2.63
CA LEU A 17 11.35 -2.28 1.17
C LEU A 17 12.77 -2.64 0.70
N THR A 18 13.78 -1.99 1.25
CA THR A 18 15.19 -2.23 0.90
C THR A 18 15.82 -3.28 1.79
N ASP A 19 15.51 -3.24 3.09
CA ASP A 19 16.28 -3.99 4.09
C ASP A 19 15.81 -5.45 4.21
N LYS A 20 14.56 -5.76 3.81
CA LYS A 20 14.04 -7.12 3.88
C LYS A 20 14.47 -7.92 2.67
N VAL A 21 15.25 -8.98 2.91
CA VAL A 21 15.73 -9.89 1.87
C VAL A 21 15.05 -11.26 1.99
N TYR A 22 14.64 -11.82 0.85
CA TYR A 22 14.17 -13.19 0.71
C TYR A 22 15.33 -14.09 0.31
N TYR A 23 15.63 -15.08 1.14
CA TYR A 23 16.63 -16.10 0.86
C TYR A 23 15.97 -17.43 0.47
N TRP A 24 16.56 -18.10 -0.51
CA TRP A 24 16.26 -19.50 -0.81
C TRP A 24 17.48 -20.19 -1.40
N HIS A 25 17.57 -21.50 -1.21
CA HIS A 25 18.67 -22.31 -1.73
C HIS A 25 18.12 -23.26 -2.80
N THR A 26 18.94 -23.56 -3.82
CA THR A 26 18.54 -24.46 -4.91
C THR A 26 18.87 -25.93 -4.66
N GLY A 27 19.78 -26.22 -3.73
CA GLY A 27 20.24 -27.57 -3.40
C GLY A 27 21.72 -27.79 -3.69
N TYR A 28 22.30 -27.05 -4.64
CA TYR A 28 23.72 -27.12 -5.01
C TYR A 28 24.60 -26.29 -4.09
N VAL A 29 25.81 -26.77 -3.77
CA VAL A 29 26.78 -26.07 -2.90
C VAL A 29 27.06 -24.66 -3.44
N GLY A 30 27.00 -23.64 -2.58
CA GLY A 30 27.26 -22.24 -2.94
C GLY A 30 26.10 -21.48 -3.60
N HIS A 31 24.94 -22.10 -3.81
CA HIS A 31 23.84 -21.49 -4.57
C HIS A 31 22.74 -20.89 -3.67
N LEU A 32 23.15 -19.99 -2.77
CA LEU A 32 22.23 -19.14 -2.00
C LEU A 32 21.73 -18.01 -2.90
N LYS A 33 20.43 -18.00 -3.17
CA LYS A 33 19.77 -16.93 -3.93
C LYS A 33 19.12 -15.95 -2.96
N GLU A 34 19.30 -14.68 -3.27
CA GLU A 34 18.71 -13.59 -2.52
C GLU A 34 17.89 -12.67 -3.43
N ARG A 35 16.88 -12.03 -2.86
CA ARG A 35 16.09 -11.00 -3.54
C ARG A 35 15.52 -10.03 -2.52
N SER A 36 15.68 -8.73 -2.75
CA SER A 36 15.09 -7.72 -1.88
C SER A 36 13.55 -7.70 -1.99
N LEU A 37 12.87 -7.16 -0.98
CA LEU A 37 11.42 -6.97 -1.03
C LEU A 37 11.02 -6.04 -2.17
N LYS A 38 11.80 -4.98 -2.41
CA LYS A 38 11.59 -4.05 -3.53
C LYS A 38 11.56 -4.78 -4.87
N ASP A 39 12.55 -5.62 -5.13
CA ASP A 39 12.64 -6.37 -6.39
C ASP A 39 11.52 -7.40 -6.50
N GLN A 40 11.15 -8.03 -5.38
CA GLN A 40 10.05 -8.98 -5.36
C GLN A 40 8.69 -8.31 -5.63
N MET A 41 8.46 -7.10 -5.11
CA MET A 41 7.24 -6.33 -5.38
C MET A 41 7.17 -5.86 -6.83
N ALA A 42 8.31 -5.49 -7.44
CA ALA A 42 8.36 -5.11 -8.85
C ALA A 42 8.10 -6.31 -9.78
N LYS A 43 8.58 -7.50 -9.41
CA LYS A 43 8.37 -8.71 -10.20
C LYS A 43 6.95 -9.27 -10.02
N ASP A 44 6.62 -9.70 -8.80
CA ASP A 44 5.38 -10.40 -8.47
C ASP A 44 4.92 -10.01 -7.06
N PRO A 45 4.07 -8.97 -6.90
CA PRO A 45 3.62 -8.49 -5.60
C PRO A 45 2.67 -9.49 -4.90
N THR A 46 1.98 -10.34 -5.67
CA THR A 46 1.08 -11.38 -5.15
C THR A 46 1.82 -12.42 -4.31
N GLU A 47 3.04 -12.76 -4.71
CA GLU A 47 3.87 -13.76 -4.05
C GLU A 47 4.37 -13.28 -2.67
N VAL A 48 4.53 -11.97 -2.49
CA VAL A 48 4.89 -11.36 -1.20
C VAL A 48 3.84 -11.70 -0.13
N ILE A 49 2.57 -11.50 -0.48
CA ILE A 49 1.43 -11.75 0.42
C ILE A 49 1.24 -13.26 0.60
N ARG A 50 1.28 -14.04 -0.49
CA ARG A 50 1.12 -15.50 -0.43
C ARG A 50 2.16 -16.14 0.49
N LYS A 51 3.45 -15.83 0.31
CA LYS A 51 4.52 -16.35 1.18
C LYS A 51 4.34 -15.93 2.64
N ALA A 52 3.84 -14.72 2.91
CA ALA A 52 3.59 -14.27 4.27
C ALA A 52 2.47 -15.10 4.92
N VAL A 53 1.32 -15.22 4.26
CA VAL A 53 0.17 -15.98 4.78
C VAL A 53 0.51 -17.46 4.94
N LEU A 54 1.18 -18.06 3.95
CA LEU A 54 1.60 -19.46 4.02
C LEU A 54 2.49 -19.75 5.24
N ARG A 55 3.37 -18.81 5.59
CA ARG A 55 4.25 -18.92 6.77
C ARG A 55 3.55 -18.64 8.10
N MET A 56 2.35 -18.05 8.08
CA MET A 56 1.51 -17.84 9.28
C MET A 56 0.55 -19.02 9.53
N LEU A 57 0.32 -19.87 8.54
CA LEU A 57 -0.51 -21.07 8.68
C LEU A 57 0.22 -22.17 9.47
N PRO A 58 -0.53 -23.02 10.21
CA PRO A 58 0.05 -24.16 10.90
C PRO A 58 0.71 -25.12 9.89
N ARG A 59 1.90 -25.62 10.23
CA ARG A 59 2.65 -26.55 9.37
C ARG A 59 2.05 -27.95 9.48
N ASN A 60 1.02 -28.24 8.68
CA ASN A 60 0.39 -29.55 8.56
C ASN A 60 0.09 -29.89 7.09
N LYS A 61 -0.42 -31.10 6.82
CA LYS A 61 -0.76 -31.55 5.45
C LYS A 61 -1.86 -30.70 4.80
N LEU A 62 -2.78 -30.16 5.59
CA LEU A 62 -3.87 -29.29 5.12
C LEU A 62 -3.41 -27.86 4.80
N ARG A 63 -2.15 -27.50 5.06
CA ARG A 63 -1.64 -26.15 4.82
C ARG A 63 -1.77 -25.78 3.34
N ASP A 64 -1.37 -26.69 2.47
CA ASP A 64 -1.36 -26.44 1.02
C ASP A 64 -2.79 -26.39 0.47
N ASP A 65 -3.70 -27.19 1.03
CA ASP A 65 -5.13 -27.14 0.69
C ASP A 65 -5.81 -25.85 1.16
N ARG A 66 -5.36 -25.27 2.28
CA ARG A 66 -5.81 -23.95 2.74
C ARG A 66 -5.26 -22.84 1.86
N ASP A 67 -3.99 -22.92 1.46
CA ASP A 67 -3.37 -21.94 0.55
C ASP A 67 -4.07 -21.90 -0.82
N ARG A 68 -4.50 -23.06 -1.34
CA ARG A 68 -5.28 -23.14 -2.59
C ARG A 68 -6.60 -22.35 -2.55
N LYS A 69 -7.17 -22.13 -1.36
CA LYS A 69 -8.40 -21.33 -1.15
C LYS A 69 -8.14 -19.82 -1.10
N LEU A 70 -6.88 -19.37 -1.17
CA LEU A 70 -6.49 -17.97 -1.20
C LEU A 70 -6.20 -17.54 -2.65
N ARG A 71 -6.95 -16.54 -3.13
CA ARG A 71 -6.75 -15.92 -4.44
C ARG A 71 -6.30 -14.48 -4.25
N ILE A 72 -5.20 -14.10 -4.89
CA ILE A 72 -4.59 -12.78 -4.75
C ILE A 72 -4.42 -12.19 -6.14
N PHE A 73 -4.92 -10.97 -6.33
CA PHE A 73 -4.83 -10.21 -7.56
C PHE A 73 -3.98 -8.97 -7.34
N ALA A 74 -3.17 -8.66 -8.35
CA ALA A 74 -2.30 -7.49 -8.31
C ALA A 74 -3.10 -6.20 -8.50
N ASP A 75 -4.14 -6.27 -9.33
CA ASP A 75 -5.05 -5.19 -9.67
C ASP A 75 -6.36 -5.29 -8.86
N SER A 76 -7.29 -4.36 -9.14
CA SER A 76 -8.57 -4.26 -8.45
C SER A 76 -9.60 -5.28 -8.93
N GLU A 77 -9.39 -5.85 -10.12
CA GLU A 77 -10.35 -6.74 -10.77
C GLU A 77 -10.10 -8.22 -10.42
N HIS A 78 -11.19 -8.99 -10.32
CA HIS A 78 -11.16 -10.43 -10.13
C HIS A 78 -12.20 -11.12 -11.03
N PRO A 79 -11.90 -12.32 -11.57
CA PRO A 79 -12.80 -13.03 -12.49
C PRO A 79 -13.98 -13.72 -11.78
N PHE A 80 -14.08 -13.67 -10.45
CA PHE A 80 -15.05 -14.46 -9.68
C PHE A 80 -16.40 -13.78 -9.48
N GLY A 81 -16.91 -13.07 -10.49
CA GLY A 81 -18.18 -12.32 -10.39
C GLY A 81 -19.42 -13.21 -10.22
N ASP A 82 -19.36 -14.46 -10.68
CA ASP A 82 -20.52 -15.38 -10.68
C ASP A 82 -20.89 -15.89 -9.28
N ARG A 83 -19.98 -15.76 -8.31
CA ARG A 83 -20.19 -16.27 -6.95
C ARG A 83 -20.67 -15.13 -6.06
N PRO A 84 -21.52 -15.41 -5.05
CA PRO A 84 -21.83 -14.40 -4.04
C PRO A 84 -20.58 -14.17 -3.18
N LEU A 85 -19.96 -13.00 -3.31
CA LEU A 85 -18.83 -12.56 -2.49
C LEU A 85 -19.28 -11.48 -1.51
N GLU A 86 -18.96 -11.69 -0.23
CA GLU A 86 -19.15 -10.69 0.80
C GLU A 86 -17.85 -9.89 1.03
N PRO A 87 -17.89 -8.55 0.97
CA PRO A 87 -16.72 -7.73 1.27
C PRO A 87 -16.39 -7.81 2.77
N TYR A 88 -15.17 -8.19 3.09
CA TYR A 88 -14.71 -8.29 4.47
C TYR A 88 -14.16 -6.96 4.98
N MET A 89 -14.78 -6.40 6.02
CA MET A 89 -14.24 -5.25 6.75
C MET A 89 -13.30 -5.73 7.87
N MET A 90 -12.07 -5.22 7.87
CA MET A 90 -11.13 -5.49 8.97
C MET A 90 -11.63 -4.85 10.27
N PRO A 91 -11.43 -5.50 11.43
CA PRO A 91 -11.77 -4.90 12.71
C PRO A 91 -11.01 -3.59 12.95
N PRO A 92 -11.62 -2.60 13.63
CA PRO A 92 -11.01 -1.29 13.85
C PRO A 92 -9.72 -1.44 14.66
N ARG A 93 -8.60 -1.00 14.08
CA ARG A 93 -7.28 -1.06 14.71
C ARG A 93 -6.96 0.28 15.37
N LYS A 94 -6.51 0.27 16.63
CA LYS A 94 -5.95 1.47 17.28
C LYS A 94 -4.58 1.77 16.67
N VAL A 95 -4.52 2.72 15.76
CA VAL A 95 -3.26 3.11 15.10
C VAL A 95 -2.35 3.81 16.11
N ARG A 96 -1.06 3.43 16.13
CA ARG A 96 -0.06 4.10 16.97
C ARG A 96 0.05 5.55 16.49
N GLU A 97 -0.21 6.52 17.38
CA GLU A 97 -0.14 7.93 17.03
C GLU A 97 1.21 8.30 16.40
N MET A 98 1.20 9.22 15.44
CA MET A 98 2.43 9.77 14.89
C MET A 98 3.32 10.30 16.00
N ARG A 99 4.64 10.08 15.88
CA ARG A 99 5.61 10.70 16.78
C ARG A 99 5.34 12.22 16.86
N PRO A 100 5.35 12.85 18.06
CA PRO A 100 4.90 14.24 18.23
C PRO A 100 5.56 15.26 17.30
N ARG A 101 6.83 15.05 16.96
CA ARG A 101 7.59 15.91 16.02
C ARG A 101 7.06 15.83 14.58
N VAL A 102 6.71 14.63 14.11
CA VAL A 102 6.20 14.41 12.74
C VAL A 102 4.78 14.96 12.62
N ARG A 103 3.93 14.74 13.62
CA ARG A 103 2.58 15.31 13.68
C ARG A 103 2.60 16.84 13.60
N ARG A 104 3.49 17.49 14.38
CA ARG A 104 3.69 18.95 14.34
C ARG A 104 4.20 19.46 12.99
N ALA A 105 5.13 18.75 12.35
CA ALA A 105 5.63 19.13 11.04
C ALA A 105 4.55 19.03 9.95
N LEU A 106 3.72 17.98 10.00
CA LEU A 106 2.65 17.77 9.03
C LEU A 106 1.53 18.80 9.15
N ILE A 107 1.13 19.14 10.38
CA ILE A 107 0.16 20.22 10.65
C ILE A 107 0.68 21.56 10.10
N ARG A 108 1.98 21.86 10.30
CA ARG A 108 2.60 23.07 9.75
C ARG A 108 2.64 23.06 8.22
N ALA A 109 2.90 21.91 7.60
CA ALA A 109 2.91 21.77 6.14
C ALA A 109 1.50 21.92 5.55
N GLN A 110 0.48 21.33 6.16
CA GLN A 110 -0.93 21.48 5.76
C GLN A 110 -1.39 22.93 5.88
N LYS A 111 -1.14 23.57 7.04
CA LYS A 111 -1.50 24.97 7.24
C LYS A 111 -0.82 25.90 6.23
N LYS A 112 0.44 25.65 5.90
CA LYS A 112 1.17 26.39 4.87
C LYS A 112 0.62 26.15 3.45
N ALA A 113 0.16 24.93 3.13
CA ALA A 113 -0.49 24.63 1.85
C ALA A 113 -1.86 25.32 1.73
N GLU A 114 -2.66 25.31 2.80
CA GLU A 114 -3.95 26.02 2.88
C GLU A 114 -3.77 27.54 2.75
N GLU A 115 -2.76 28.12 3.42
CA GLU A 115 -2.41 29.55 3.29
C GLU A 115 -1.97 29.90 1.86
N GLN A 116 -1.29 28.99 1.15
CA GLN A 116 -0.91 29.20 -0.26
C GLN A 116 -2.11 29.10 -1.21
N GLU A 117 -3.08 28.22 -0.93
CA GLU A 117 -4.33 28.13 -1.69
C GLU A 117 -5.24 29.34 -1.45
N GLN A 118 -5.32 29.83 -0.21
CA GLN A 118 -6.08 31.04 0.15
C GLN A 118 -5.41 32.32 -0.37
N GLY A 119 -4.07 32.41 -0.33
CA GLY A 119 -3.32 33.51 -0.95
C GLY A 119 -3.43 33.51 -2.48
N GLY A 120 -3.52 32.32 -3.08
CA GLY A 120 -3.79 32.13 -4.52
C GLY A 120 -5.23 32.51 -4.91
N SER A 121 -6.22 32.21 -4.08
CA SER A 121 -7.63 32.57 -4.34
C SER A 121 -7.87 34.08 -4.19
N GLN A 122 -7.27 34.73 -3.18
CA GLN A 122 -7.35 36.19 -2.99
C GLN A 122 -6.63 36.98 -4.11
N ARG A 123 -5.47 36.51 -4.58
CA ARG A 123 -4.79 37.12 -5.74
C ARG A 123 -5.59 36.98 -7.03
N LYS A 124 -6.28 35.84 -7.23
CA LYS A 124 -7.09 35.58 -8.44
C LYS A 124 -8.40 36.38 -8.44
N GLY A 125 -8.98 36.66 -7.26
CA GLY A 125 -10.11 37.57 -7.06
C GLY A 125 -9.76 39.03 -7.39
N ARG A 126 -8.70 39.57 -6.75
CA ARG A 126 -8.23 40.95 -7.01
C ARG A 126 -7.85 41.20 -8.47
N LYS A 127 -7.27 40.20 -9.16
CA LYS A 127 -6.88 40.32 -10.58
C LYS A 127 -8.07 40.25 -11.54
N ARG A 128 -9.22 39.71 -11.11
CA ARG A 128 -10.48 39.73 -11.87
C ARG A 128 -11.20 41.06 -11.69
N GLU A 129 -11.28 41.57 -10.46
CA GLU A 129 -11.88 42.89 -10.15
C GLU A 129 -11.14 44.03 -10.85
N ALA A 130 -9.80 44.08 -10.77
CA ALA A 130 -9.00 45.10 -11.44
C ALA A 130 -9.04 45.03 -12.99
N LYS A 131 -9.49 43.91 -13.58
CA LYS A 131 -9.63 43.78 -15.04
C LYS A 131 -11.00 44.25 -15.54
N THR A 132 -12.00 44.27 -14.66
CA THR A 132 -13.35 44.78 -14.94
C THR A 132 -13.39 46.31 -14.83
N GLU A 133 -12.61 46.90 -13.92
CA GLU A 133 -12.54 48.36 -13.71
C GLU A 133 -11.76 49.12 -14.81
N VAL A 134 -10.85 48.45 -15.52
CA VAL A 134 -10.07 49.07 -16.62
C VAL A 134 -10.78 48.94 -17.98
N ALA A 135 -11.93 48.26 -18.02
CA ALA A 135 -12.72 48.02 -19.24
C ALA A 135 -14.03 48.84 -19.31
N ALA A 136 -14.22 49.79 -18.38
CA ALA A 136 -15.32 50.77 -18.36
C ALA A 136 -14.77 52.17 -18.61
#